data_AF-A0A2G6LTC7-F1
#
_entry.id   AF-A0A2G6LTC7-F1
#
_cell.length_a   1.000
_cell.length_b   1.000
_cell.length_c   1.000
_cell.angle_alpha   90.00
_cell.angle_beta   90.00
_cell.angle_gamma   90.00
#
_symmetry.space_group_name_H-M   'P 1'
#
loop_
_entity.id
_entity.type
_entity.pdbx_description
1 polymer ?
#
loop_
_entity_poly.entity_id
_entity_poly.type
_entity_poly.pdbx_seq_one_letter_code
_entity_poly.pdbx_strand_id
1 'polypeptide(L)'
;MEHYLTNYPGSQYGADKSAVANKMAENNAILCLLNGQDDGNNSVGNQVSGQPLYQNEIQVEGHSWYMNQDYTHRDAAFEEILHFVHDNGIGIDGANTLPGAAPAYQAEIRAAQQNALSNNLWGIGQDSWIQELTQENSLSQEYFASVVDSYYGLWGAWTESATHGMWGMYVGKTRADMQTDDPMGYALMNNKFFHPYLTYNAQISASLNGNFSLKFDTSKPYTHHSRYLKDVTLLGTNNNTVTVNEMDNKITGNSGTNTVIFSGTSTEYTVNTANDVTTVTDNTANRDGVNTLTKIEKLQFTDTTINL
;
A
#
# COMPACT_ATOMS: atom_id res chain seq x y z
N MET A 1 4.45 9.38 2.26
CA MET A 1 3.33 10.33 2.38
C MET A 1 2.46 10.44 1.14
N GLU A 2 3.01 10.46 -0.07
CA GLU A 2 2.26 10.65 -1.32
C GLU A 2 0.99 9.79 -1.37
N HIS A 3 1.11 8.48 -1.12
CA HIS A 3 -0.04 7.56 -1.10
C HIS A 3 -1.26 8.05 -0.30
N TYR A 4 -1.01 8.50 0.92
CA TYR A 4 -2.08 8.84 1.87
C TYR A 4 -2.68 10.21 1.57
N LEU A 5 -1.89 11.14 1.04
CA LEU A 5 -2.28 12.55 0.86
C LEU A 5 -2.59 12.96 -0.58
N THR A 6 -2.39 12.08 -1.58
CA THR A 6 -2.92 12.32 -2.93
C THR A 6 -4.45 12.38 -2.87
N ASN A 7 -5.02 13.43 -3.47
CA ASN A 7 -6.47 13.59 -3.62
C ASN A 7 -7.06 12.44 -4.42
N TYR A 8 -8.22 11.96 -3.97
CA TYR A 8 -9.04 10.97 -4.66
C TYR A 8 -10.38 11.59 -5.08
N PRO A 9 -10.43 12.33 -6.21
CA PRO A 9 -11.65 12.99 -6.68
C PRO A 9 -12.83 12.02 -6.76
N GLY A 10 -13.98 12.45 -6.24
CA GLY A 10 -15.22 11.65 -6.19
C GLY A 10 -15.39 10.79 -4.94
N SER A 11 -14.34 10.67 -4.10
CA SER A 11 -14.45 10.02 -2.78
C SER A 11 -15.05 10.94 -1.72
N GLN A 12 -15.66 10.35 -0.69
CA GLN A 12 -16.44 11.09 0.30
C GLN A 12 -15.61 12.05 1.18
N TYR A 13 -14.43 11.59 1.61
CA TYR A 13 -13.52 12.29 2.53
C TYR A 13 -12.14 12.55 1.93
N GLY A 14 -11.82 11.93 0.78
CA GLY A 14 -10.53 12.06 0.11
C GLY A 14 -10.53 12.93 -1.15
N ALA A 15 -11.68 13.52 -1.54
CA ALA A 15 -11.78 14.32 -2.78
C ALA A 15 -10.79 15.49 -2.81
N ASP A 16 -10.60 16.15 -1.67
CA ASP A 16 -9.54 17.13 -1.44
C ASP A 16 -8.98 16.95 -0.03
N LYS A 17 -7.72 16.52 0.05
CA LYS A 17 -7.00 16.23 1.29
C LYS A 17 -6.13 17.40 1.75
N SER A 18 -6.21 18.56 1.09
CA SER A 18 -5.46 19.75 1.50
C SER A 18 -5.74 20.15 2.96
N ALA A 19 -6.99 20.05 3.41
CA ALA A 19 -7.36 20.32 4.80
C ALA A 19 -6.69 19.35 5.78
N VAL A 20 -6.59 18.06 5.44
CA VAL A 20 -5.90 17.04 6.24
C VAL A 20 -4.41 17.34 6.30
N ALA A 21 -3.77 17.63 5.16
CA ALA A 21 -2.34 17.96 5.11
C ALA A 21 -2.01 19.26 5.88
N ASN A 22 -2.85 20.29 5.76
CA ASN A 22 -2.72 21.53 6.53
C ASN A 22 -2.86 21.26 8.02
N LYS A 23 -3.78 20.36 8.40
CA LYS A 23 -4.00 20.01 9.80
C LYS A 23 -2.81 19.28 10.41
N MET A 24 -2.15 18.41 9.65
CA MET A 24 -0.88 17.81 10.08
C MET A 24 0.18 18.87 10.38
N ALA A 25 0.29 19.91 9.55
CA ALA A 25 1.23 21.01 9.79
C ALA A 25 0.85 21.83 11.04
N GLU A 26 -0.43 22.16 11.23
CA GLU A 26 -0.93 22.86 12.44
C GLU A 26 -0.66 22.05 13.72
N ASN A 27 -0.77 20.73 13.63
CA ASN A 27 -0.51 19.80 14.72
C ASN A 27 0.99 19.53 14.93
N ASN A 28 1.88 20.20 14.19
CA ASN A 28 3.34 20.02 14.24
C ASN A 28 3.77 18.56 14.03
N ALA A 29 3.13 17.87 13.09
CA ALA A 29 3.39 16.47 12.82
C ALA A 29 4.86 16.24 12.42
N ILE A 30 5.56 15.36 13.15
CA ILE A 30 6.93 14.93 12.84
C ILE A 30 6.94 13.41 12.58
N LEU A 31 7.50 13.00 11.44
CA LEU A 31 7.86 11.61 11.16
C LEU A 31 9.37 11.43 11.39
N CYS A 32 9.74 10.58 12.33
CA CYS A 32 11.11 10.30 12.72
C CYS A 32 11.62 9.05 12.00
N LEU A 33 12.48 9.22 11.00
CA LEU A 33 13.16 8.10 10.34
C LEU A 33 14.38 7.68 11.15
N LEU A 34 14.39 6.43 11.62
CA LEU A 34 15.36 5.92 12.59
C LEU A 34 16.12 4.72 12.02
N ASN A 35 17.38 4.57 12.40
CA ASN A 35 18.14 3.34 12.10
C ASN A 35 17.73 2.21 13.06
N GLY A 36 17.88 0.96 12.60
CA GLY A 36 17.56 -0.22 13.40
C GLY A 36 16.10 -0.65 13.25
N GLN A 37 15.50 -1.15 14.33
CA GLN A 37 14.14 -1.67 14.42
C GLN A 37 13.49 -1.18 15.73
N ASP A 38 12.16 -1.32 15.87
CA ASP A 38 11.53 -1.06 17.16
C ASP A 38 11.78 -2.21 18.15
N ASP A 39 12.77 -2.02 19.01
CA ASP A 39 13.13 -2.96 20.09
C ASP A 39 13.26 -2.26 21.45
N GLY A 40 12.81 -1.01 21.53
CA GLY A 40 12.94 -0.14 22.70
C GLY A 40 14.34 0.44 22.95
N ASN A 41 15.39 0.05 22.22
CA ASN A 41 16.76 0.51 22.46
C ASN A 41 17.11 1.84 21.76
N ASN A 42 16.30 2.25 20.79
CA ASN A 42 16.48 3.44 19.94
C ASN A 42 15.23 4.35 19.98
N SER A 43 14.58 4.46 21.14
CA SER A 43 13.37 5.28 21.32
C SER A 43 13.64 6.77 21.07
N VAL A 44 12.81 7.38 20.22
CA VAL A 44 12.81 8.83 19.95
C VAL A 44 11.89 9.62 20.89
N GLY A 45 10.94 8.94 21.56
CA GLY A 45 9.86 9.57 22.32
C GLY A 45 10.33 10.44 23.50
N ASN A 46 11.54 10.21 24.01
CA ASN A 46 12.16 11.04 25.06
C ASN A 46 12.86 12.30 24.53
N GLN A 47 13.00 12.43 23.21
CA GLN A 47 13.75 13.52 22.55
C GLN A 47 12.83 14.41 21.71
N VAL A 48 11.91 13.79 20.97
CA VAL A 48 10.95 14.46 20.08
C VAL A 48 9.60 13.74 20.19
N SER A 49 8.52 14.50 20.23
CA SER A 49 7.18 13.96 20.04
C SER A 49 6.93 13.83 18.53
N GLY A 50 7.03 12.60 18.01
CA GLY A 50 6.86 12.28 16.60
C GLY A 50 6.64 10.80 16.37
N GLN A 51 6.13 10.44 15.20
CA GLN A 51 5.89 9.06 14.79
C GLN A 51 7.21 8.40 14.40
N PRO A 52 7.68 7.34 15.07
CA PRO A 52 8.87 6.62 14.64
C PRO A 52 8.58 5.74 13.42
N LEU A 53 9.56 5.63 12.53
CA LEU A 53 9.59 4.60 11.49
C LEU A 53 11.03 4.13 11.33
N TYR A 54 11.26 2.83 11.50
CA TYR A 54 12.57 2.25 11.58
C TYR A 54 13.04 1.63 10.25
N GLN A 55 14.33 1.76 9.95
CA GLN A 55 14.95 1.27 8.73
C GLN A 55 14.66 -0.21 8.45
N ASN A 56 14.74 -1.06 9.47
CA ASN A 56 14.54 -2.52 9.32
C ASN A 56 13.07 -2.90 9.22
N GLU A 57 12.16 -1.92 9.26
CA GLU A 57 10.72 -2.11 9.11
C GLU A 57 10.18 -1.50 7.81
N ILE A 58 11.07 -1.09 6.91
CA ILE A 58 10.72 -0.56 5.59
C ILE A 58 11.08 -1.61 4.55
N GLN A 59 10.05 -2.28 4.03
CA GLN A 59 10.23 -3.20 2.92
C GLN A 59 10.41 -2.42 1.60
N VAL A 60 11.39 -2.84 0.78
CA VAL A 60 11.68 -2.22 -0.54
C VAL A 60 11.20 -3.12 -1.66
N GLU A 61 10.34 -2.61 -2.55
CA GLU A 61 9.82 -3.38 -3.68
C GLU A 61 10.94 -3.91 -4.57
N GLY A 62 10.84 -5.17 -4.99
CA GLY A 62 11.89 -5.84 -5.79
C GLY A 62 13.11 -6.31 -5.01
N HIS A 63 13.28 -5.94 -3.73
CA HIS A 63 14.27 -6.56 -2.85
C HIS A 63 13.84 -7.99 -2.46
N SER A 64 14.79 -8.86 -2.08
CA SER A 64 14.49 -10.26 -1.75
C SER A 64 13.45 -10.42 -0.64
N TRP A 65 13.48 -9.55 0.38
CA TRP A 65 12.47 -9.52 1.43
C TRP A 65 11.06 -9.31 0.88
N TYR A 66 10.86 -8.28 0.04
CA TYR A 66 9.58 -8.02 -0.63
C TYR A 66 9.17 -9.19 -1.53
N MET A 67 10.08 -9.64 -2.39
CA MET A 67 9.78 -10.66 -3.39
C MET A 67 9.37 -12.01 -2.75
N ASN A 68 9.94 -12.34 -1.59
CA ASN A 68 9.65 -13.57 -0.88
C ASN A 68 8.50 -13.43 0.13
N GLN A 69 8.08 -12.21 0.47
CA GLN A 69 7.14 -11.93 1.57
C GLN A 69 7.57 -12.64 2.86
N ASP A 70 8.78 -12.31 3.33
CA ASP A 70 9.33 -12.88 4.55
C ASP A 70 8.75 -12.18 5.80
N TYR A 71 7.81 -12.87 6.46
CA TYR A 71 7.11 -12.42 7.67
C TYR A 71 7.91 -12.61 8.97
N THR A 72 9.18 -13.06 8.90
CA THR A 72 10.08 -13.03 10.07
C THR A 72 10.57 -11.61 10.39
N HIS A 73 10.29 -10.65 9.51
CA HIS A 73 10.53 -9.24 9.67
C HIS A 73 9.19 -8.49 9.65
N ARG A 74 9.05 -7.44 10.45
CA ARG A 74 7.89 -6.55 10.45
C ARG A 74 8.04 -5.55 9.30
N ASP A 75 7.01 -5.39 8.45
CA ASP A 75 6.91 -4.25 7.53
C ASP A 75 5.90 -3.26 8.10
N ALA A 76 6.39 -2.13 8.60
CA ALA A 76 5.60 -1.15 9.33
C ALA A 76 5.37 0.12 8.51
N ALA A 77 5.95 0.24 7.31
CA ALA A 77 5.92 1.49 6.57
C ALA A 77 4.49 1.99 6.29
N PHE A 78 3.55 1.10 5.99
CA PHE A 78 2.14 1.45 5.79
C PHE A 78 1.46 1.86 7.09
N GLU A 79 1.66 1.10 8.16
CA GLU A 79 1.10 1.35 9.49
C GLU A 79 1.61 2.67 10.07
N GLU A 80 2.93 2.88 10.16
CA GLU A 80 3.49 4.08 10.81
C GLU A 80 3.17 5.35 9.99
N ILE A 81 3.15 5.26 8.67
CA ILE A 81 2.72 6.40 7.83
C ILE A 81 1.21 6.64 7.97
N LEU A 82 0.41 5.60 8.14
CA LEU A 82 -1.01 5.74 8.45
C LEU A 82 -1.20 6.44 9.79
N HIS A 83 -0.60 5.95 10.87
CA HIS A 83 -0.63 6.56 12.21
C HIS A 83 -0.24 8.04 12.15
N PHE A 84 0.83 8.34 11.42
CA PHE A 84 1.26 9.72 11.21
C PHE A 84 0.18 10.62 10.58
N VAL A 85 -0.53 10.15 9.54
CA VAL A 85 -1.62 10.90 8.87
C VAL A 85 -2.89 10.91 9.69
N HIS A 86 -3.20 9.80 10.33
CA HIS A 86 -4.42 9.59 11.10
C HIS A 86 -4.42 10.49 12.32
N ASP A 87 -3.36 10.44 13.11
CA ASP A 87 -3.25 11.14 14.39
C ASP A 87 -3.17 12.65 14.23
N ASN A 88 -2.48 13.09 13.18
CA ASN A 88 -2.17 14.50 13.02
C ASN A 88 -3.06 15.20 11.98
N GLY A 89 -3.68 14.46 11.06
CA GLY A 89 -4.41 15.02 9.93
C GLY A 89 -5.90 14.73 9.96
N ILE A 90 -6.27 13.44 9.87
CA ILE A 90 -7.68 13.00 9.96
C ILE A 90 -8.24 13.34 11.34
N GLY A 91 -7.44 13.08 12.38
CA GLY A 91 -7.69 13.33 13.79
C GLY A 91 -8.35 12.16 14.49
N ILE A 92 -8.01 11.99 15.77
CA ILE A 92 -8.63 11.00 16.65
C ILE A 92 -9.56 11.73 17.63
N ASP A 93 -10.77 11.23 17.76
CA ASP A 93 -11.73 11.69 18.74
C ASP A 93 -11.41 11.16 20.14
N GLY A 94 -11.79 11.90 21.18
CA GLY A 94 -11.62 11.49 22.58
C GLY A 94 -10.47 12.20 23.29
N ALA A 95 -10.06 11.64 24.43
CA ALA A 95 -9.01 12.20 25.27
C ALA A 95 -7.62 11.80 24.76
N ASN A 96 -6.61 12.57 25.15
CA ASN A 96 -5.18 12.32 24.86
C ASN A 96 -4.80 12.32 23.36
N THR A 97 -5.64 12.92 22.52
CA THR A 97 -5.44 12.93 21.07
C THR A 97 -5.50 14.34 20.49
N LEU A 98 -5.15 14.46 19.20
CA LEU A 98 -5.21 15.72 18.46
C LEU A 98 -6.47 15.78 17.59
N PRO A 99 -7.20 16.90 17.58
CA PRO A 99 -8.31 17.10 16.65
C PRO A 99 -7.77 17.19 15.23
N GLY A 100 -8.52 16.64 14.27
CA GLY A 100 -8.16 16.66 12.86
C GLY A 100 -9.21 17.31 11.97
N ALA A 101 -8.98 17.22 10.66
CA ALA A 101 -9.80 17.86 9.65
C ALA A 101 -10.97 16.99 9.15
N ALA A 102 -11.04 15.72 9.56
CA ALA A 102 -12.05 14.77 9.06
C ALA A 102 -12.80 14.04 10.21
N PRO A 103 -13.44 14.77 11.16
CA PRO A 103 -14.10 14.15 12.31
C PRO A 103 -15.25 13.20 11.93
N ALA A 104 -15.91 13.44 10.79
CA ALA A 104 -16.96 12.54 10.29
C ALA A 104 -16.38 11.20 9.82
N TYR A 105 -15.21 11.20 9.18
CA TYR A 105 -14.54 9.96 8.80
C TYR A 105 -14.03 9.21 10.04
N GLN A 106 -13.46 9.94 11.00
CA GLN A 106 -13.04 9.35 12.28
C GLN A 106 -14.21 8.69 13.03
N ALA A 107 -15.40 9.29 13.01
CA ALA A 107 -16.59 8.69 13.60
C ALA A 107 -16.97 7.35 12.93
N GLU A 108 -16.82 7.25 11.60
CA GLU A 108 -17.01 5.98 10.89
C GLU A 108 -15.94 4.94 11.26
N ILE A 109 -14.67 5.36 11.36
CA ILE A 109 -13.55 4.50 11.78
C ILE A 109 -13.82 3.94 13.18
N ARG A 110 -14.24 4.79 14.13
CA ARG A 110 -14.57 4.35 15.50
C ARG A 110 -15.75 3.40 15.53
N ALA A 111 -16.80 3.67 14.76
CA ALA A 111 -17.95 2.76 14.69
C ALA A 111 -17.56 1.37 14.15
N ALA A 112 -16.72 1.32 13.12
CA ALA A 112 -16.18 0.07 12.57
C ALA A 112 -15.30 -0.66 13.58
N GLN A 113 -14.41 0.05 14.27
CA GLN A 113 -13.57 -0.49 15.33
C GLN A 113 -14.39 -1.11 16.47
N GLN A 114 -15.43 -0.40 16.95
CA GLN A 114 -16.32 -0.88 18.01
C GLN A 114 -17.08 -2.15 17.58
N ASN A 115 -17.55 -2.18 16.33
CA ASN A 115 -18.17 -3.36 15.74
C ASN A 115 -17.19 -4.53 15.67
N ALA A 116 -15.95 -4.27 15.24
CA ALA A 116 -14.92 -5.29 15.10
C ALA A 116 -14.58 -5.94 16.45
N LEU A 117 -14.38 -5.16 17.51
CA LEU A 117 -14.18 -5.73 18.85
C LEU A 117 -15.41 -6.50 19.35
N SER A 118 -16.60 -5.93 19.21
CA SER A 118 -17.83 -6.54 19.73
C SER A 118 -18.17 -7.87 19.06
N ASN A 119 -17.73 -8.08 17.82
CA ASN A 119 -17.95 -9.29 17.05
C ASN A 119 -16.68 -10.16 16.90
N ASN A 120 -15.61 -9.85 17.64
CA ASN A 120 -14.34 -10.58 17.60
C ASN A 120 -13.77 -10.70 16.16
N LEU A 121 -13.84 -9.60 15.40
CA LEU A 121 -13.26 -9.47 14.06
C LEU A 121 -11.81 -8.97 14.08
N TRP A 122 -11.44 -8.29 15.16
CA TRP A 122 -10.11 -7.72 15.37
C TRP A 122 -9.70 -7.84 16.85
N GLY A 123 -8.40 -7.85 17.13
CA GLY A 123 -7.86 -8.01 18.48
C GLY A 123 -7.98 -9.45 19.01
N ILE A 124 -8.12 -10.44 18.12
CA ILE A 124 -8.40 -11.82 18.50
C ILE A 124 -7.26 -12.39 19.34
N GLY A 125 -7.57 -12.79 20.58
CA GLY A 125 -6.60 -13.34 21.52
C GLY A 125 -5.64 -12.31 22.12
N GLN A 126 -5.92 -11.01 21.98
CA GLN A 126 -5.05 -9.91 22.41
C GLN A 126 -5.63 -9.11 23.60
N ASP A 127 -6.29 -9.77 24.56
CA ASP A 127 -7.04 -9.10 25.64
C ASP A 127 -6.23 -8.04 26.40
N SER A 128 -4.99 -8.34 26.76
CA SER A 128 -4.11 -7.41 27.49
C SER A 128 -3.77 -6.17 26.66
N TRP A 129 -3.48 -6.35 25.37
CA TRP A 129 -3.18 -5.27 24.45
C TRP A 129 -4.42 -4.41 24.20
N ILE A 130 -5.59 -5.03 24.00
CA ILE A 130 -6.86 -4.28 23.89
C ILE A 130 -7.14 -3.46 25.15
N GLN A 131 -6.84 -3.97 26.35
CA GLN A 131 -6.99 -3.20 27.58
C GLN A 131 -6.04 -2.00 27.67
N GLU A 132 -4.81 -2.13 27.18
CA GLU A 132 -3.83 -1.05 27.07
C GLU A 132 -4.32 0.02 26.09
N LEU A 133 -4.62 -0.37 24.85
CA LEU A 133 -5.12 0.55 23.82
C LEU A 133 -6.41 1.27 24.21
N THR A 134 -7.27 0.61 24.99
CA THR A 134 -8.49 1.23 25.54
C THR A 134 -8.17 2.40 26.46
N GLN A 135 -7.15 2.25 27.32
CA GLN A 135 -6.74 3.30 28.26
C GLN A 135 -6.08 4.48 27.55
N GLU A 136 -5.38 4.19 26.45
CA GLU A 136 -4.66 5.19 25.65
C GLU A 136 -5.54 5.90 24.62
N ASN A 137 -6.75 5.37 24.35
CA ASN A 137 -7.63 5.81 23.26
C ASN A 137 -7.04 5.58 21.85
N SER A 138 -6.26 4.51 21.69
CA SER A 138 -5.56 4.13 20.45
C SER A 138 -6.22 2.99 19.67
N LEU A 139 -7.31 2.40 20.18
CA LEU A 139 -8.02 1.29 19.51
C LEU A 139 -8.37 1.57 18.03
N SER A 140 -8.83 2.78 17.70
CA SER A 140 -9.18 3.13 16.31
C SER A 140 -7.98 3.21 15.40
N GLN A 141 -6.80 3.54 15.92
CA GLN A 141 -5.56 3.63 15.15
C GLN A 141 -5.13 2.22 14.75
N GLU A 142 -4.99 1.32 15.73
CA GLU A 142 -4.51 -0.05 15.52
C GLU A 142 -5.48 -0.90 14.70
N TYR A 143 -6.79 -0.77 14.94
CA TYR A 143 -7.79 -1.41 14.09
C TYR A 143 -7.70 -0.93 12.64
N PHE A 144 -7.51 0.38 12.43
CA PHE A 144 -7.48 0.94 11.09
C PHE A 144 -6.21 0.57 10.33
N ALA A 145 -5.05 0.48 11.01
CA ALA A 145 -3.84 -0.12 10.46
C ALA A 145 -4.10 -1.54 9.95
N SER A 146 -4.82 -2.35 10.74
CA SER A 146 -5.21 -3.71 10.36
C SER A 146 -6.03 -3.78 9.07
N VAL A 147 -6.99 -2.87 8.95
CA VAL A 147 -7.83 -2.71 7.75
C VAL A 147 -6.97 -2.33 6.54
N VAL A 148 -6.07 -1.35 6.69
CA VAL A 148 -5.22 -0.83 5.61
C VAL A 148 -4.25 -1.88 5.10
N ASP A 149 -3.56 -2.59 5.99
CA ASP A 149 -2.59 -3.62 5.63
C ASP A 149 -3.23 -4.73 4.77
N SER A 150 -4.36 -5.26 5.22
CA SER A 150 -5.08 -6.30 4.47
C SER A 150 -5.68 -5.76 3.17
N TYR A 151 -6.13 -4.51 3.17
CA TYR A 151 -6.65 -3.86 1.96
C TYR A 151 -5.57 -3.73 0.89
N TYR A 152 -4.33 -3.44 1.24
CA TYR A 152 -3.20 -3.40 0.29
C TYR A 152 -2.42 -4.72 0.21
N GLY A 153 -2.95 -5.79 0.77
CA GLY A 153 -2.50 -7.15 0.52
C GLY A 153 -1.21 -7.56 1.22
N LEU A 154 -0.77 -6.81 2.23
CA LEU A 154 0.43 -7.12 3.04
C LEU A 154 0.30 -8.50 3.70
N TRP A 155 -0.93 -8.94 3.98
CA TRP A 155 -1.24 -10.23 4.62
C TRP A 155 -1.56 -11.37 3.68
N GLY A 156 -1.70 -11.10 2.39
CA GLY A 156 -2.25 -12.07 1.44
C GLY A 156 -1.38 -13.31 1.26
N ALA A 157 -0.05 -13.14 1.34
CA ALA A 157 0.91 -14.23 1.20
C ALA A 157 1.23 -14.98 2.50
N TRP A 158 0.75 -14.50 3.66
CA TRP A 158 1.05 -15.11 4.95
C TRP A 158 0.43 -16.51 5.05
N THR A 159 1.23 -17.53 5.37
CA THR A 159 0.80 -18.94 5.27
C THR A 159 0.35 -19.56 6.58
N GLU A 160 0.62 -18.92 7.72
CA GLU A 160 0.28 -19.52 9.03
C GLU A 160 -1.21 -19.42 9.37
N SER A 161 -1.96 -18.57 8.66
CA SER A 161 -3.42 -18.59 8.67
C SER A 161 -3.99 -18.62 7.27
N ALA A 162 -4.99 -19.48 7.04
CA ALA A 162 -5.71 -19.52 5.77
C ALA A 162 -6.69 -18.36 5.62
N THR A 163 -7.17 -17.79 6.73
CA THR A 163 -8.32 -16.88 6.74
C THR A 163 -8.04 -15.54 7.39
N HIS A 164 -7.04 -15.42 8.27
CA HIS A 164 -6.80 -14.20 9.05
C HIS A 164 -5.53 -13.48 8.58
N GLY A 165 -5.55 -12.15 8.66
CA GLY A 165 -4.37 -11.29 8.57
C GLY A 165 -3.78 -10.99 9.94
N MET A 166 -2.73 -10.18 9.95
CA MET A 166 -2.01 -9.69 11.12
C MET A 166 -1.77 -10.75 12.19
N TRP A 167 -0.96 -11.76 11.90
CA TRP A 167 -0.62 -12.81 12.88
C TRP A 167 -1.84 -13.51 13.49
N GLY A 168 -2.98 -13.48 12.79
CA GLY A 168 -4.23 -14.10 13.22
C GLY A 168 -5.18 -13.19 13.98
N MET A 169 -4.80 -11.94 14.26
CA MET A 169 -5.61 -11.05 15.09
C MET A 169 -6.72 -10.30 14.35
N TYR A 170 -6.72 -10.33 13.00
CA TYR A 170 -7.72 -9.69 12.16
C TYR A 170 -8.34 -10.67 11.16
N VAL A 171 -9.68 -10.72 11.09
CA VAL A 171 -10.41 -11.69 10.25
C VAL A 171 -10.23 -11.46 8.74
N GLY A 172 -10.01 -10.23 8.29
CA GLY A 172 -9.83 -9.95 6.87
C GLY A 172 -8.39 -10.20 6.44
N LYS A 173 -8.08 -11.35 5.82
CA LYS A 173 -6.73 -11.62 5.30
C LYS A 173 -6.42 -10.89 4.00
N THR A 174 -7.35 -10.91 3.05
CA THR A 174 -7.20 -10.21 1.77
C THR A 174 -8.29 -9.16 1.60
N ARG A 175 -8.05 -8.19 0.70
CA ARG A 175 -9.08 -7.22 0.30
C ARG A 175 -10.41 -7.87 -0.10
N ALA A 176 -10.37 -9.05 -0.73
CA ALA A 176 -11.59 -9.77 -1.13
C ALA A 176 -12.35 -10.31 0.09
N ASP A 177 -11.63 -10.92 1.03
CA ASP A 177 -12.21 -11.50 2.26
C ASP A 177 -12.85 -10.41 3.14
N MET A 178 -12.25 -9.21 3.20
CA MET A 178 -12.78 -8.09 3.98
C MET A 178 -14.23 -7.73 3.62
N GLN A 179 -14.68 -7.95 2.37
CA GLN A 179 -16.05 -7.63 1.96
C GLN A 179 -17.10 -8.45 2.73
N THR A 180 -16.74 -9.65 3.16
CA THR A 180 -17.62 -10.55 3.93
C THR A 180 -17.26 -10.58 5.40
N ASP A 181 -15.97 -10.56 5.72
CA ASP A 181 -15.47 -10.89 7.05
C ASP A 181 -15.43 -9.66 7.97
N ASP A 182 -15.14 -8.48 7.41
CA ASP A 182 -15.32 -7.18 8.08
C ASP A 182 -15.86 -6.13 7.10
N PRO A 183 -17.17 -6.16 6.78
CA PRO A 183 -17.77 -5.25 5.81
C PRO A 183 -17.67 -3.77 6.20
N MET A 184 -17.59 -3.47 7.51
CA MET A 184 -17.40 -2.10 7.98
C MET A 184 -15.97 -1.63 7.72
N GLY A 185 -14.97 -2.45 8.05
CA GLY A 185 -13.57 -2.20 7.71
C GLY A 185 -13.37 -2.01 6.20
N TYR A 186 -13.94 -2.88 5.37
CA TYR A 186 -13.92 -2.70 3.90
C TYR A 186 -14.57 -1.38 3.46
N ALA A 187 -15.70 -1.01 4.05
CA ALA A 187 -16.41 0.22 3.75
C ALA A 187 -15.61 1.48 4.11
N LEU A 188 -14.69 1.42 5.08
CA LEU A 188 -13.77 2.53 5.39
C LEU A 188 -12.80 2.82 4.24
N MET A 189 -12.48 1.84 3.42
CA MET A 189 -11.53 1.97 2.31
C MET A 189 -12.23 2.32 1.00
N ASN A 190 -13.41 1.74 0.76
CA ASN A 190 -14.11 1.83 -0.51
C ASN A 190 -14.74 3.22 -0.75
N ASN A 191 -14.13 4.00 -1.66
CA ASN A 191 -14.57 5.35 -2.06
C ASN A 191 -14.73 6.37 -0.90
N LYS A 192 -14.01 6.15 0.21
CA LYS A 192 -14.01 7.05 1.37
C LYS A 192 -12.87 8.03 1.33
N PHE A 193 -11.63 7.56 1.51
CA PHE A 193 -10.46 8.41 1.66
C PHE A 193 -9.27 7.94 0.81
N PHE A 194 -9.00 6.64 0.81
CA PHE A 194 -7.86 6.08 0.08
C PHE A 194 -8.21 5.68 -1.34
N HIS A 195 -7.20 5.73 -2.22
CA HIS A 195 -7.31 5.16 -3.55
C HIS A 195 -7.41 3.63 -3.46
N PRO A 196 -8.06 2.95 -4.41
CA PRO A 196 -8.02 1.50 -4.49
C PRO A 196 -6.65 0.95 -4.94
N TYR A 197 -5.70 1.83 -5.27
CA TYR A 197 -4.34 1.53 -5.69
C TYR A 197 -3.35 2.48 -5.00
N LEU A 198 -2.09 2.08 -4.98
CA LEU A 198 -0.97 2.85 -4.43
C LEU A 198 -0.58 3.96 -5.42
N THR A 199 -0.57 5.21 -4.95
CA THR A 199 -0.38 6.38 -5.83
C THR A 199 1.05 6.84 -5.97
N TYR A 200 1.97 6.32 -5.14
CA TYR A 200 3.39 6.62 -5.26
C TYR A 200 4.02 5.83 -6.41
N ASN A 201 5.10 6.37 -6.96
CA ASN A 201 5.95 5.64 -7.90
C ASN A 201 6.91 4.73 -7.13
N ALA A 202 6.67 3.41 -7.15
CA ALA A 202 7.52 2.46 -6.47
C ALA A 202 8.90 2.35 -7.14
N GLN A 203 9.94 2.58 -6.33
CA GLN A 203 11.33 2.49 -6.76
C GLN A 203 11.82 1.05 -6.59
N ILE A 204 11.72 0.27 -7.67
CA ILE A 204 12.03 -1.15 -7.64
C ILE A 204 13.54 -1.36 -7.49
N SER A 205 13.92 -2.11 -6.46
CA SER A 205 15.29 -2.30 -6.00
C SER A 205 16.29 -2.55 -7.14
N ALA A 206 17.46 -1.93 -7.04
CA ALA A 206 18.57 -2.12 -7.96
C ALA A 206 19.09 -3.56 -7.98
N SER A 207 18.79 -4.35 -6.95
CA SER A 207 19.14 -5.77 -6.88
C SER A 207 18.17 -6.68 -7.62
N LEU A 208 17.02 -6.19 -8.10
CA LEU A 208 16.09 -6.98 -8.91
C LEU A 208 16.83 -7.54 -10.13
N ASN A 209 16.68 -8.84 -10.35
CA ASN A 209 17.19 -9.57 -11.50
C ASN A 209 16.14 -10.56 -11.98
N GLY A 210 15.19 -10.09 -12.78
CA GLY A 210 14.10 -10.91 -13.29
C GLY A 210 12.82 -10.14 -13.55
N ASN A 211 11.70 -10.74 -13.17
CA ASN A 211 10.37 -10.18 -13.38
C ASN A 211 9.81 -9.52 -12.11
N PHE A 212 9.36 -8.28 -12.23
CA PHE A 212 8.48 -7.63 -11.28
C PHE A 212 7.07 -7.56 -11.87
N SER A 213 6.14 -8.31 -11.29
CA SER A 213 4.77 -8.39 -11.78
C SER A 213 3.87 -7.43 -11.02
N LEU A 214 3.21 -6.52 -11.73
CA LEU A 214 2.06 -5.77 -11.21
C LEU A 214 0.79 -6.61 -11.30
N LYS A 215 0.76 -7.69 -12.08
CA LYS A 215 -0.37 -8.60 -12.14
C LYS A 215 -0.33 -9.60 -10.99
N PHE A 216 -1.49 -9.86 -10.39
CA PHE A 216 -1.64 -10.89 -9.38
C PHE A 216 -1.34 -12.28 -9.94
N ASP A 217 -0.51 -13.04 -9.25
CA ASP A 217 -0.09 -14.40 -9.58
C ASP A 217 0.15 -15.17 -8.28
N THR A 218 -0.67 -16.19 -8.00
CA THR A 218 -0.59 -16.97 -6.75
C THR A 218 0.75 -17.71 -6.59
N SER A 219 1.52 -17.91 -7.66
CA SER A 219 2.87 -18.48 -7.58
C SER A 219 3.94 -17.47 -7.14
N LYS A 220 3.61 -16.18 -7.09
CA LYS A 220 4.49 -15.08 -6.72
C LYS A 220 3.91 -14.36 -5.50
N PRO A 221 4.38 -14.66 -4.28
CA PRO A 221 3.75 -14.17 -3.05
C PRO A 221 3.67 -12.64 -2.97
N TYR A 222 4.70 -11.93 -3.43
CA TYR A 222 4.71 -10.46 -3.44
C TYR A 222 3.57 -9.82 -4.25
N THR A 223 2.95 -10.56 -5.17
CA THR A 223 1.88 -10.03 -6.02
C THR A 223 0.57 -9.83 -5.29
N HIS A 224 0.43 -10.34 -4.05
CA HIS A 224 -0.64 -9.92 -3.16
C HIS A 224 -0.59 -8.41 -2.88
N HIS A 225 0.62 -7.84 -2.81
CA HIS A 225 0.85 -6.40 -2.60
C HIS A 225 1.03 -5.67 -3.94
N SER A 226 1.95 -6.11 -4.80
CA SER A 226 2.32 -5.37 -6.02
C SER A 226 1.17 -5.21 -7.01
N ARG A 227 0.10 -6.01 -6.88
CA ARG A 227 -1.14 -5.82 -7.65
C ARG A 227 -1.83 -4.48 -7.45
N TYR A 228 -1.54 -3.79 -6.37
CA TYR A 228 -2.08 -2.47 -6.09
C TYR A 228 -1.11 -1.35 -6.47
N LEU A 229 0.12 -1.67 -6.87
CA LEU A 229 1.03 -0.70 -7.47
C LEU A 229 0.57 -0.36 -8.88
N LYS A 230 0.73 0.91 -9.23
CA LYS A 230 0.36 1.45 -10.55
C LYS A 230 1.57 1.95 -11.32
N ASP A 231 2.41 2.75 -10.67
CA ASP A 231 3.58 3.37 -11.30
C ASP A 231 4.86 2.78 -10.70
N VAL A 232 5.83 2.43 -11.54
CA VAL A 232 7.11 1.85 -11.12
C VAL A 232 8.30 2.43 -11.88
N THR A 233 9.42 2.57 -11.16
CA THR A 233 10.74 2.86 -11.72
C THR A 233 11.70 1.74 -11.35
N LEU A 234 12.30 1.10 -12.34
CA LEU A 234 13.38 0.14 -12.13
C LEU A 234 14.68 0.88 -11.80
N LEU A 235 15.39 0.43 -10.77
CA LEU A 235 16.73 0.90 -10.43
C LEU A 235 17.81 -0.09 -10.89
N GLY A 236 19.07 0.34 -10.77
CA GLY A 236 20.24 -0.51 -11.06
C GLY A 236 20.53 -0.67 -12.55
N THR A 237 21.18 -1.78 -12.90
CA THR A 237 21.73 -2.02 -14.25
C THR A 237 21.32 -3.37 -14.83
N ASN A 238 20.57 -4.18 -14.08
CA ASN A 238 20.17 -5.51 -14.53
C ASN A 238 19.10 -5.41 -15.61
N ASN A 239 19.13 -6.37 -16.54
CA ASN A 239 18.04 -6.56 -17.49
C ASN A 239 16.83 -7.11 -16.74
N ASN A 240 15.73 -6.36 -16.75
CA ASN A 240 14.55 -6.71 -15.97
C ASN A 240 13.31 -6.73 -16.85
N THR A 241 12.27 -7.38 -16.36
CA THR A 241 10.96 -7.38 -16.99
C THR A 241 9.89 -6.87 -16.02
N VAL A 242 8.89 -6.16 -16.55
CA VAL A 242 7.72 -5.73 -15.79
C VAL A 242 6.47 -6.30 -16.45
N THR A 243 5.65 -7.02 -15.69
CA THR A 243 4.32 -7.46 -16.16
C THR A 243 3.28 -6.44 -15.74
N VAL A 244 2.53 -5.89 -16.69
CA VAL A 244 1.48 -4.89 -16.42
C VAL A 244 0.24 -5.50 -15.76
N ASN A 245 -0.52 -4.68 -15.05
CA ASN A 245 -1.86 -5.02 -14.55
C ASN A 245 -2.94 -4.29 -15.35
N GLU A 246 -4.18 -4.33 -14.87
CA GLU A 246 -5.35 -3.74 -15.51
C GLU A 246 -5.41 -2.20 -15.48
N MET A 247 -4.50 -1.54 -14.77
CA MET A 247 -4.48 -0.10 -14.62
C MET A 247 -3.66 0.58 -15.72
N ASP A 248 -3.78 1.91 -15.82
CA ASP A 248 -2.91 2.72 -16.66
C ASP A 248 -1.53 2.89 -15.98
N ASN A 249 -0.54 2.08 -16.33
CA ASN A 249 0.75 2.08 -15.65
C ASN A 249 1.72 3.11 -16.25
N LYS A 250 2.50 3.78 -15.41
CA LYS A 250 3.74 4.48 -15.82
C LYS A 250 4.94 3.65 -15.42
N ILE A 251 5.72 3.23 -16.40
CA ILE A 251 6.89 2.35 -16.18
C ILE A 251 8.14 3.04 -16.70
N THR A 252 9.12 3.20 -15.83
CA THR A 252 10.45 3.71 -16.18
C THR A 252 11.47 2.59 -16.01
N GLY A 253 12.18 2.24 -17.09
CA GLY A 253 13.28 1.28 -17.03
C GLY A 253 14.57 1.84 -16.45
N ASN A 254 15.49 0.93 -16.15
CA ASN A 254 16.81 1.23 -15.62
C ASN A 254 17.86 1.32 -16.77
N SER A 255 19.16 1.19 -16.48
CA SER A 255 20.20 1.24 -17.53
C SER A 255 20.45 -0.10 -18.26
N GLY A 256 19.77 -1.17 -17.85
CA GLY A 256 19.79 -2.47 -18.53
C GLY A 256 18.81 -2.53 -19.71
N THR A 257 18.71 -3.69 -20.35
CA THR A 257 17.68 -3.99 -21.35
C THR A 257 16.40 -4.43 -20.64
N ASN A 258 15.40 -3.57 -20.65
CA ASN A 258 14.12 -3.75 -19.98
C ASN A 258 13.03 -4.18 -20.97
N THR A 259 12.19 -5.11 -20.52
CA THR A 259 11.04 -5.61 -21.30
C THR A 259 9.74 -5.42 -20.53
N VAL A 260 8.71 -4.88 -21.17
CA VAL A 260 7.37 -4.83 -20.59
C VAL A 260 6.52 -5.95 -21.19
N ILE A 261 5.89 -6.75 -20.34
CA ILE A 261 5.11 -7.93 -20.70
C ILE A 261 3.62 -7.60 -20.61
N PHE A 262 2.92 -7.87 -21.71
CA PHE A 262 1.47 -7.68 -21.87
C PHE A 262 0.74 -9.03 -21.93
N SER A 263 -0.54 -9.03 -21.57
CA SER A 263 -1.36 -10.23 -21.41
C SER A 263 -1.87 -10.85 -22.73
N GLY A 264 -1.81 -10.11 -23.84
CA GLY A 264 -2.45 -10.46 -25.11
C GLY A 264 -1.53 -10.53 -26.31
N THR A 265 -2.12 -10.75 -27.48
CA THR A 265 -1.41 -10.77 -28.76
C THR A 265 -1.15 -9.35 -29.27
N SER A 266 -0.08 -9.15 -30.01
CA SER A 266 0.37 -7.83 -30.49
C SER A 266 -0.69 -7.05 -31.28
N THR A 267 -1.59 -7.74 -32.00
CA THR A 267 -2.66 -7.14 -32.79
C THR A 267 -3.80 -6.55 -31.96
N GLU A 268 -3.89 -6.90 -30.67
CA GLU A 268 -4.87 -6.34 -29.73
C GLU A 268 -4.40 -5.02 -29.11
N TYR A 269 -3.20 -4.55 -29.44
CA TYR A 269 -2.62 -3.32 -28.88
C TYR A 269 -2.35 -2.28 -29.94
N THR A 270 -2.41 -1.03 -29.53
CA THR A 270 -1.93 0.12 -30.31
C THR A 270 -0.69 0.68 -29.63
N VAL A 271 0.44 0.67 -30.35
CA VAL A 271 1.74 1.17 -29.87
C VAL A 271 2.07 2.47 -30.58
N ASN A 272 2.37 3.52 -29.82
CA ASN A 272 2.78 4.82 -30.34
C ASN A 272 4.02 5.32 -29.60
N THR A 273 5.04 5.76 -30.31
CA THR A 273 6.29 6.28 -29.72
C THR A 273 6.53 7.71 -30.18
N ALA A 274 6.69 8.61 -29.22
CA ALA A 274 7.00 10.02 -29.46
C ALA A 274 7.87 10.58 -28.33
N ASN A 275 8.93 11.32 -28.67
CA ASN A 275 9.84 11.97 -27.71
C ASN A 275 10.37 11.00 -26.62
N ASP A 276 10.88 9.84 -27.03
CA ASP A 276 11.40 8.77 -26.15
C ASP A 276 10.40 8.19 -25.13
N VAL A 277 9.10 8.47 -25.32
CA VAL A 277 8.00 7.88 -24.56
C VAL A 277 7.21 6.96 -25.50
N THR A 278 6.99 5.72 -25.07
CA THR A 278 6.11 4.77 -25.77
C THR A 278 4.80 4.60 -25.01
N THR A 279 3.68 4.86 -25.67
CA THR A 279 2.35 4.56 -25.15
C THR A 279 1.84 3.26 -25.77
N VAL A 280 1.45 2.30 -24.94
CA VAL A 280 0.85 1.03 -25.36
C VAL A 280 -0.58 0.98 -24.84
N THR A 281 -1.55 1.06 -25.74
CA THR A 281 -2.99 1.01 -25.43
C THR A 281 -3.52 -0.39 -25.72
N ASP A 282 -4.07 -1.05 -24.71
CA ASP A 282 -4.84 -2.28 -24.90
C ASP A 282 -6.22 -1.97 -25.48
N ASN A 283 -6.59 -2.61 -26.58
CA ASN A 283 -7.91 -2.46 -27.20
C ASN A 283 -8.95 -3.45 -26.63
N THR A 284 -8.54 -4.30 -25.69
CA THR A 284 -9.43 -5.20 -24.94
C THR A 284 -9.82 -4.56 -23.60
N ALA A 285 -11.12 -4.44 -23.35
CA ALA A 285 -11.62 -3.84 -22.12
C ALA A 285 -11.17 -4.63 -20.86
N ASN A 286 -10.79 -3.90 -19.81
CA ASN A 286 -10.47 -4.42 -18.47
C ASN A 286 -9.34 -5.47 -18.44
N ARG A 287 -8.29 -5.31 -19.29
CA ARG A 287 -7.14 -6.24 -19.32
C ARG A 287 -5.82 -5.59 -18.92
N ASP A 288 -5.20 -4.77 -19.77
CA ASP A 288 -3.88 -4.16 -19.49
C ASP A 288 -3.88 -2.61 -19.49
N GLY A 289 -5.02 -1.96 -19.74
CA GLY A 289 -5.14 -0.50 -19.70
C GLY A 289 -4.28 0.25 -20.73
N VAL A 290 -3.93 1.50 -20.40
CA VAL A 290 -3.06 2.38 -21.20
C VAL A 290 -1.72 2.60 -20.49
N ASN A 291 -0.65 2.06 -21.05
CA ASN A 291 0.66 2.05 -20.41
C ASN A 291 1.59 3.10 -21.03
N THR A 292 2.25 3.90 -20.19
CA THR A 292 3.24 4.91 -20.60
C THR A 292 4.63 4.48 -20.17
N LEU A 293 5.51 4.26 -21.15
CA LEU A 293 6.79 3.60 -20.98
C LEU A 293 7.94 4.55 -21.32
N THR A 294 8.96 4.57 -20.47
CA THR A 294 10.21 5.30 -20.72
C THR A 294 11.41 4.41 -20.40
N LYS A 295 12.50 4.52 -21.18
CA LYS A 295 13.70 3.66 -21.04
C LYS A 295 13.38 2.16 -21.10
N ILE A 296 12.52 1.78 -22.04
CA ILE A 296 12.14 0.39 -22.30
C ILE A 296 12.59 0.02 -23.71
N GLU A 297 13.32 -1.09 -23.83
CA GLU A 297 13.88 -1.55 -25.10
C GLU A 297 12.96 -2.54 -25.81
N LYS A 298 12.08 -3.24 -25.06
CA LYS A 298 11.26 -4.33 -25.60
C LYS A 298 9.84 -4.36 -25.07
N LEU A 299 8.91 -4.71 -25.95
CA LEU A 299 7.54 -5.07 -25.62
C LEU A 299 7.35 -6.56 -25.90
N GLN A 300 6.83 -7.32 -24.92
CA GLN A 300 6.54 -8.73 -25.07
C GLN A 300 5.03 -8.96 -25.02
N PHE A 301 4.50 -9.48 -26.11
CA PHE A 301 3.13 -9.97 -26.27
C PHE A 301 3.13 -11.50 -26.25
N THR A 302 1.95 -12.11 -26.23
CA THR A 302 1.83 -13.59 -26.19
C THR A 302 2.27 -14.27 -27.48
N ASP A 303 2.24 -13.56 -28.60
CA ASP A 303 2.58 -14.04 -29.95
C ASP A 303 3.96 -13.58 -30.43
N THR A 304 4.49 -12.45 -29.93
CA THR A 304 5.76 -11.88 -30.41
C THR A 304 6.42 -10.93 -29.41
N THR A 305 7.71 -10.65 -29.62
CA THR A 305 8.44 -9.58 -28.94
C THR A 305 8.86 -8.53 -29.96
N ILE A 306 8.56 -7.26 -29.67
CA ILE A 306 8.92 -6.10 -30.47
C ILE A 306 10.07 -5.35 -29.78
N ASN A 307 11.10 -4.94 -30.53
CA ASN A 307 12.12 -4.01 -30.04
C ASN A 307 11.67 -2.57 -30.38
N LEU A 308 11.84 -1.64 -29.43
CA LEU A 308 11.53 -0.22 -29.60
C LEU A 308 12.70 0.58 -30.20
#